data_AF-S7SQ39-F1
#
_entry.id   AF-S7SQ39-F1
#
_cell.length_a   1.000
_cell.length_b   1.000
_cell.length_c   1.000
_cell.angle_alpha   90.00
_cell.angle_beta   90.00
_cell.angle_gamma   90.00
#
_symmetry.space_group_name_H-M   'P 1'
#
loop_
_entity.id
_entity.type
_entity.pdbx_description
1 polymer ?
#
loop_
_entity_poly.entity_id
_entity_poly.type
_entity_poly.pdbx_seq_one_letter_code
_entity_poly.pdbx_strand_id
1 'polypeptide(L)'
;MPKGHVDADSLSYREKQCILQYPFLFQQEDGLVYLSAFGQFLFEHEKYKHLFATTYLVSKQVANMLQHNHHQLLFVHQQMRELVKKLKHEEGDMGVLYHEKSFKTIDVRKVKYHLYKGASNGQTAFRLAYRYDEKEDCLYANYLWLDHNRYEREAERGKGIYEEDSEFIDITKQLAGVGR
;
A
#
# COMPACT_ATOMS: atom_id res chain seq x y z
N MET A 1 -20.34 7.16 -31.27
CA MET A 1 -20.61 6.91 -29.84
C MET A 1 -19.44 7.43 -29.04
N PRO A 2 -19.65 8.19 -27.95
CA PRO A 2 -18.55 8.71 -27.14
C PRO A 2 -17.90 7.53 -26.39
N LYS A 3 -16.58 7.56 -26.23
CA LYS A 3 -15.83 6.54 -25.50
C LYS A 3 -16.18 6.60 -24.01
N GLY A 4 -16.52 5.46 -23.39
CA GLY A 4 -16.58 5.33 -21.93
C GLY A 4 -17.95 5.07 -21.29
N HIS A 5 -18.93 4.51 -22.01
CA HIS A 5 -20.25 4.16 -21.46
C HIS A 5 -20.51 2.67 -21.73
N VAL A 6 -21.15 1.99 -20.79
CA VAL A 6 -21.47 0.55 -20.87
C VAL A 6 -22.95 0.37 -20.66
N ASP A 7 -23.59 -0.49 -21.45
CA ASP A 7 -25.00 -0.86 -21.23
C ASP A 7 -25.14 -1.55 -19.87
N ALA A 8 -26.02 -1.05 -19.01
CA ALA A 8 -26.25 -1.57 -17.68
C ALA A 8 -26.68 -3.04 -17.71
N ASP A 9 -27.43 -3.47 -18.72
CA ASP A 9 -27.89 -4.85 -18.87
C ASP A 9 -26.78 -5.80 -19.30
N SER A 10 -25.76 -5.28 -19.98
CA SER A 10 -24.58 -6.05 -20.37
C SER A 10 -23.63 -6.38 -19.20
N LEU A 11 -23.81 -5.72 -18.05
CA LEU A 11 -22.95 -5.91 -16.88
C LEU A 11 -23.24 -7.23 -16.16
N SER A 12 -22.18 -7.90 -15.72
CA SER A 12 -22.27 -9.05 -14.83
C SER A 12 -22.85 -8.67 -13.48
N TYR A 13 -23.34 -9.67 -12.73
CA TYR A 13 -23.82 -9.47 -11.36
C TYR A 13 -22.78 -8.77 -10.48
N ARG A 14 -21.49 -9.13 -10.60
CA ARG A 14 -20.42 -8.54 -9.80
C ARG A 14 -20.18 -7.07 -10.15
N GLU A 15 -20.21 -6.72 -11.42
CA GLU A 15 -20.06 -5.33 -11.87
C GLU A 15 -21.24 -4.47 -11.40
N LYS A 16 -22.47 -5.01 -11.49
CA LYS A 16 -23.67 -4.35 -10.94
C LYS A 16 -23.54 -4.11 -9.44
N GLN A 17 -23.05 -5.08 -8.67
CA GLN A 17 -22.80 -4.90 -7.24
C GLN A 17 -21.72 -3.84 -6.95
N CYS A 18 -20.64 -3.81 -7.75
CA CYS A 18 -19.59 -2.80 -7.63
C CYS A 18 -20.15 -1.38 -7.82
N ILE A 19 -20.98 -1.19 -8.85
CA ILE A 19 -21.60 0.12 -9.13
C ILE A 19 -22.50 0.55 -7.97
N LEU A 20 -23.32 -0.36 -7.44
CA LEU A 20 -24.20 -0.09 -6.30
C LEU A 20 -23.41 0.21 -5.01
N GLN A 21 -22.26 -0.43 -4.83
CA GLN A 21 -21.40 -0.22 -3.67
C GLN A 21 -20.66 1.12 -3.72
N TYR A 22 -20.36 1.64 -4.93
CA TYR A 22 -19.59 2.86 -5.13
C TYR A 22 -20.33 3.90 -5.99
N PRO A 23 -21.52 4.37 -5.57
CA PRO A 23 -22.37 5.24 -6.40
C PRO A 23 -21.76 6.63 -6.66
N PHE A 24 -20.72 7.03 -5.92
CA PHE A 24 -19.98 8.27 -6.17
C PHE A 24 -19.01 8.17 -7.35
N LEU A 25 -18.61 6.95 -7.76
CA LEU A 25 -17.72 6.72 -8.91
C LEU A 25 -18.49 6.59 -10.23
N PHE A 26 -19.77 6.25 -10.18
CA PHE A 26 -20.56 5.89 -11.35
C PHE A 26 -21.85 6.71 -11.44
N GLN A 27 -22.26 7.05 -12.66
CA GLN A 27 -23.57 7.59 -12.98
C GLN A 27 -24.35 6.59 -13.84
N GLN A 28 -25.67 6.62 -13.68
CA GLN A 28 -26.60 5.79 -14.43
C GLN A 28 -27.66 6.70 -15.06
N GLU A 29 -27.76 6.68 -16.38
CA GLU A 29 -28.74 7.46 -17.13
C GLU A 29 -29.15 6.66 -18.38
N ASP A 30 -30.45 6.57 -18.65
CA ASP A 30 -31.01 5.88 -19.82
C ASP A 30 -30.49 4.45 -20.08
N GLY A 31 -30.33 3.66 -19.01
CA GLY A 31 -29.84 2.28 -19.11
C GLY A 31 -28.34 2.17 -19.39
N LEU A 32 -27.60 3.29 -19.38
CA LEU A 32 -26.15 3.32 -19.50
C LEU A 32 -25.51 3.57 -18.14
N VAL A 33 -24.36 2.94 -17.93
CA VAL A 33 -23.45 3.19 -16.80
C VAL A 33 -22.18 3.82 -17.33
N TYR A 34 -21.72 4.89 -16.68
CA TYR A 34 -20.45 5.53 -16.98
C TYR A 34 -19.83 6.08 -15.70
N LEU A 35 -18.53 6.42 -15.75
CA LEU A 35 -17.87 7.07 -14.62
C LEU A 35 -18.46 8.46 -14.41
N SER A 36 -18.74 8.80 -13.14
CA SER A 36 -19.07 10.17 -12.76
C SER A 36 -17.88 11.10 -13.03
N ALA A 37 -18.08 12.42 -13.00
CA ALA A 37 -16.96 13.37 -13.11
C ALA A 37 -15.86 13.12 -12.06
N PHE A 38 -16.24 12.70 -10.85
CA PHE A 38 -15.29 12.29 -9.82
C PHE A 38 -14.59 10.97 -10.16
N GLY A 39 -15.32 9.98 -10.67
CA GLY A 39 -14.75 8.72 -11.16
C GLY A 39 -13.76 8.94 -12.29
N GLN A 40 -14.11 9.75 -13.28
CA GLN A 40 -13.22 10.14 -14.39
C GLN A 40 -11.96 10.81 -13.85
N PHE A 41 -12.09 11.83 -12.99
CA PHE A 41 -10.96 12.48 -12.35
C PHE A 41 -10.03 11.49 -11.62
N LEU A 42 -10.62 10.54 -10.88
CA LEU A 42 -9.88 9.57 -10.10
C LEU A 42 -9.14 8.53 -10.95
N PHE A 43 -9.72 8.08 -12.07
CA PHE A 43 -9.13 7.06 -12.93
C PHE A 43 -8.27 7.61 -14.08
N GLU A 44 -8.50 8.85 -14.51
CA GLU A 44 -7.73 9.50 -15.58
C GLU A 44 -6.44 10.17 -15.08
N HIS A 45 -6.34 10.46 -13.78
CA HIS A 45 -5.13 11.03 -13.21
C HIS A 45 -4.15 9.94 -12.74
N GLU A 46 -2.99 9.86 -13.38
CA GLU A 46 -1.86 8.98 -13.00
C GLU A 46 -1.55 9.04 -11.49
N LYS A 47 -1.73 10.22 -10.88
CA LYS A 47 -1.54 10.45 -9.45
C LYS A 47 -2.33 9.47 -8.58
N TYR A 48 -3.54 9.06 -8.96
CA TYR A 48 -4.43 8.24 -8.13
C TYR A 48 -4.44 6.75 -8.48
N LYS A 49 -3.80 6.31 -9.57
CA LYS A 49 -3.76 4.89 -9.97
C LYS A 49 -3.26 3.96 -8.87
N HIS A 50 -2.33 4.44 -8.04
CA HIS A 50 -1.77 3.69 -6.92
C HIS A 50 -2.81 3.24 -5.88
N LEU A 51 -3.97 3.89 -5.82
CA LEU A 51 -5.07 3.54 -4.93
C LEU A 51 -5.81 2.26 -5.37
N PHE A 52 -5.69 1.86 -6.64
CA PHE A 52 -6.50 0.77 -7.22
C PHE A 52 -5.70 -0.38 -7.83
N ALA A 53 -4.45 -0.15 -8.24
CA ALA A 53 -3.65 -1.17 -8.94
C ALA A 53 -2.59 -1.87 -8.06
N THR A 54 -2.12 -1.20 -7.01
CA THR A 54 -0.98 -1.70 -6.24
C THR A 54 -1.36 -2.94 -5.43
N THR A 55 -0.60 -4.02 -5.60
CA THR A 55 -0.73 -5.22 -4.76
C THR A 55 0.13 -5.08 -3.50
N TYR A 56 -0.43 -5.43 -2.35
CA TYR A 56 0.22 -5.33 -1.05
C TYR A 56 0.43 -6.72 -0.47
N LEU A 57 1.70 -7.12 -0.42
CA LEU A 57 2.16 -8.42 0.06
C LEU A 57 2.86 -8.23 1.41
N VAL A 58 2.44 -8.94 2.45
CA VAL A 58 3.03 -8.85 3.79
C VAL A 58 3.66 -10.17 4.22
N SER A 59 4.80 -10.12 4.90
CA SER A 59 5.37 -11.30 5.54
C SER A 59 4.50 -11.77 6.71
N LYS A 60 4.80 -12.96 7.23
CA LYS A 60 4.17 -13.52 8.43
C LYS A 60 4.36 -12.61 9.63
N GLN A 61 5.55 -12.01 9.82
CA GLN A 61 5.75 -11.07 10.92
C GLN A 61 4.85 -9.84 10.80
N VAL A 62 4.70 -9.27 9.61
CA VAL A 62 3.85 -8.11 9.39
C VAL A 62 2.37 -8.48 9.58
N ALA A 63 1.92 -9.62 9.04
CA ALA A 63 0.57 -10.12 9.23
C ALA A 63 0.24 -10.34 10.72
N ASN A 64 1.15 -10.96 11.48
CA ASN A 64 1.00 -11.14 12.92
C ASN A 64 0.92 -9.79 13.64
N MET A 65 1.75 -8.82 13.27
CA MET A 65 1.70 -7.47 13.84
C MET A 65 0.35 -6.80 13.60
N LEU A 66 -0.22 -6.94 12.40
CA LEU A 66 -1.53 -6.38 12.05
C LEU A 66 -2.68 -7.03 12.83
N GLN A 67 -2.61 -8.34 13.06
CA GLN A 67 -3.58 -9.07 13.87
C GLN A 67 -3.52 -8.66 15.34
N HIS A 68 -2.33 -8.55 15.93
CA HIS A 68 -2.20 -8.22 17.35
C HIS A 68 -2.39 -6.73 17.65
N ASN A 69 -2.27 -5.86 16.64
CA ASN A 69 -2.40 -4.40 16.77
C ASN A 69 -3.57 -3.87 15.94
N HIS A 70 -4.74 -4.51 16.00
CA HIS A 70 -5.93 -4.12 15.23
C HIS A 70 -6.31 -2.63 15.37
N HIS A 71 -6.11 -2.04 16.55
CA HIS A 71 -6.36 -0.61 16.78
C HIS A 71 -5.46 0.32 15.94
N GLN A 72 -4.31 -0.17 15.46
CA GLN A 72 -3.36 0.56 14.60
C GLN A 72 -3.48 0.19 13.12
N LEU A 73 -4.37 -0.74 12.75
CA LEU A 73 -4.48 -1.26 11.39
C LEU A 73 -4.67 -0.16 10.35
N LEU A 74 -5.59 0.78 10.62
CA LEU A 74 -5.85 1.93 9.75
C LEU A 74 -4.59 2.79 9.58
N PHE A 75 -3.85 3.03 10.66
CA PHE A 75 -2.61 3.80 10.62
C PHE A 75 -1.55 3.09 9.76
N VAL A 76 -1.33 1.78 9.97
CA VAL A 76 -0.38 1.00 9.17
C VAL A 76 -0.74 1.03 7.68
N HIS A 77 -2.02 0.77 7.36
CA HIS A 77 -2.49 0.79 5.97
C HIS A 77 -2.30 2.17 5.31
N GLN A 78 -2.57 3.25 6.04
CA GLN A 78 -2.29 4.60 5.57
C GLN A 78 -0.81 4.83 5.29
N GLN A 79 0.08 4.38 6.19
CA GLN A 79 1.52 4.52 6.00
C GLN A 79 2.05 3.69 4.81
N MET A 80 1.52 2.50 4.57
CA MET A 80 1.87 1.68 3.39
C MET A 80 1.41 2.34 2.08
N ARG A 81 0.20 2.92 2.03
CA ARG A 81 -0.26 3.68 0.86
C ARG A 81 0.59 4.92 0.61
N GLU A 82 0.94 5.65 1.68
CA GLU A 82 1.79 6.83 1.56
C GLU A 82 3.20 6.48 1.08
N LEU A 83 3.75 5.33 1.50
CA LEU A 83 5.01 4.80 0.97
C LEU A 83 4.91 4.58 -0.54
N VAL A 84 3.92 3.82 -1.01
CA VAL A 84 3.74 3.55 -2.45
C VAL A 84 3.56 4.83 -3.25
N LYS A 85 2.76 5.76 -2.74
CA LYS A 85 2.57 7.08 -3.36
C LYS A 85 3.92 7.80 -3.55
N LYS A 86 4.76 7.83 -2.50
CA LYS A 86 6.08 8.48 -2.57
C LYS A 86 7.04 7.80 -3.54
N LEU A 87 6.99 6.47 -3.63
CA LEU A 87 7.81 5.68 -4.56
C LEU A 87 7.41 5.96 -6.01
N LYS A 88 6.11 5.95 -6.31
CA LYS A 88 5.60 6.13 -7.68
C LYS A 88 5.76 7.53 -8.24
N HIS A 89 5.65 8.55 -7.38
CA HIS A 89 5.64 9.96 -7.82
C HIS A 89 6.96 10.68 -7.52
N GLU A 90 7.97 9.96 -7.05
CA GLU A 90 9.27 10.51 -6.64
C GLU A 90 9.15 11.68 -5.63
N GLU A 91 8.04 11.73 -4.87
CA GLU A 91 7.73 12.78 -3.89
C GLU A 91 8.41 12.56 -2.53
N GLY A 92 9.14 11.44 -2.36
CA GLY A 92 9.70 11.04 -1.07
C GLY A 92 11.13 11.52 -0.83
N ASP A 93 11.40 12.01 0.38
CA ASP A 93 12.77 12.21 0.86
C ASP A 93 13.55 10.88 0.88
N MET A 94 14.70 10.85 0.22
CA MET A 94 15.58 9.67 0.16
C MET A 94 16.02 9.20 1.55
N GLY A 95 16.22 10.10 2.51
CA GLY A 95 16.55 9.75 3.90
C GLY A 95 15.40 9.09 4.65
N VAL A 96 14.17 9.24 4.13
CA VAL A 96 12.96 8.60 4.63
C VAL A 96 12.69 7.28 3.90
N LEU A 97 12.84 7.23 2.58
CA LEU A 97 12.59 6.03 1.77
C LEU A 97 13.69 4.96 1.90
N TYR A 98 14.92 5.39 2.16
CA TYR A 98 16.12 4.56 2.28
C TYR A 98 16.83 4.79 3.61
N HIS A 99 16.05 4.75 4.70
CA HIS A 99 16.51 5.09 6.03
C HIS A 99 17.64 4.18 6.54
N GLU A 100 17.77 2.98 5.96
CA GLU A 100 18.87 2.05 6.27
C GLU A 100 20.25 2.68 5.99
N LYS A 101 20.34 3.62 5.04
CA LYS A 101 21.58 4.32 4.70
C LYS A 101 22.08 5.25 5.81
N SER A 102 21.24 5.57 6.79
CA SER A 102 21.67 6.36 7.96
C SER A 102 22.42 5.53 9.01
N PHE A 103 22.32 4.19 8.94
CA PHE A 103 23.00 3.29 9.86
C PHE A 103 24.41 2.96 9.36
N LYS A 104 25.41 3.28 10.18
CA LYS A 104 26.82 2.95 9.88
C LYS A 104 27.11 1.45 9.90
N THR A 105 26.27 0.66 10.57
CA THR A 105 26.41 -0.80 10.72
C THR A 105 25.81 -1.57 9.55
N ILE A 106 25.03 -0.92 8.68
CA ILE A 106 24.39 -1.58 7.55
C ILE A 106 25.34 -1.68 6.36
N ASP A 107 25.53 -2.90 5.87
CA ASP A 107 26.20 -3.17 4.61
C ASP A 107 25.19 -3.03 3.46
N VAL A 108 25.24 -1.86 2.81
CA VAL A 108 24.34 -1.49 1.71
C VAL A 108 24.35 -2.51 0.57
N ARG A 109 25.46 -3.24 0.37
CA ARG A 109 25.59 -4.23 -0.71
C ARG A 109 24.76 -5.49 -0.47
N LYS A 110 24.35 -5.73 0.77
CA LYS A 110 23.54 -6.89 1.19
C LYS A 110 22.06 -6.55 1.37
N VAL A 111 21.68 -5.29 1.23
CA VAL A 111 20.30 -4.83 1.39
C VAL A 111 19.42 -5.47 0.33
N LYS A 112 18.41 -6.23 0.77
CA LYS A 112 17.35 -6.78 -0.08
C LYS A 112 16.03 -6.03 0.07
N TYR A 113 15.81 -5.46 1.26
CA TYR A 113 14.65 -4.64 1.60
C TYR A 113 15.12 -3.31 2.17
N HIS A 114 14.69 -2.21 1.56
CA HIS A 114 14.92 -0.87 2.05
C HIS A 114 14.13 -0.59 3.31
N LEU A 115 14.56 0.38 4.11
CA LEU A 115 13.90 0.75 5.35
C LEU A 115 13.18 2.08 5.18
N TYR A 116 11.86 2.04 5.25
CA TYR A 116 11.03 3.23 5.23
C TYR A 116 10.82 3.81 6.64
N LYS A 117 11.09 5.10 6.78
CA LYS A 117 10.83 5.91 7.98
C LYS A 117 9.48 6.63 7.89
N GLY A 118 8.40 5.90 8.13
CA GLY A 118 7.05 6.48 8.19
C GLY A 118 6.82 7.43 9.37
N ALA A 119 5.59 7.92 9.46
CA ALA A 119 5.18 8.83 10.52
C ALA A 119 5.38 8.24 11.93
N SER A 120 5.61 9.13 12.88
CA SER A 120 5.54 8.84 14.31
C SER A 120 4.49 9.77 14.90
N ASN A 121 3.48 9.22 15.57
CA ASN A 121 2.43 10.02 16.23
C ASN A 121 2.74 10.27 17.72
N GLY A 122 4.01 10.13 18.12
CA GLY A 122 4.46 10.28 19.52
C GLY A 122 4.28 9.03 20.38
N GLN A 123 3.37 8.12 20.00
CA GLN A 123 3.13 6.85 20.70
C GLN A 123 3.58 5.62 19.89
N THR A 124 3.56 5.72 18.56
CA THR A 124 3.84 4.62 17.64
C THR A 124 4.75 5.12 16.53
N ALA A 125 5.89 4.47 16.35
CA ALA A 125 6.82 4.76 15.25
C ALA A 125 6.57 3.76 14.12
N PHE A 126 6.17 4.22 12.93
CA PHE A 126 6.06 3.33 11.77
C PHE A 126 7.42 3.13 11.09
N ARG A 127 7.97 1.93 11.14
CA ARG A 127 9.16 1.56 10.35
C ARG A 127 8.89 0.28 9.61
N LEU A 128 9.17 0.27 8.31
CA LEU A 128 8.89 -0.87 7.47
C LEU A 128 10.11 -1.21 6.62
N ALA A 129 10.60 -2.43 6.74
CA ALA A 129 11.49 -3.00 5.74
C ALA A 129 10.64 -3.44 4.54
N TYR A 130 10.93 -2.92 3.35
CA TYR A 130 10.13 -3.12 2.16
C TYR A 130 10.96 -3.33 0.89
N ARG A 131 10.34 -3.96 -0.10
CA ARG A 131 10.80 -3.97 -1.49
C ARG A 131 9.60 -3.59 -2.34
N TYR A 132 9.81 -2.70 -3.30
CA TYR A 132 8.78 -2.34 -4.26
C TYR A 132 9.21 -2.82 -5.65
N ASP A 133 8.33 -3.58 -6.31
CA ASP A 133 8.51 -3.99 -7.69
C ASP A 133 7.67 -3.07 -8.57
N GLU A 134 8.33 -2.18 -9.31
CA GLU A 134 7.68 -1.21 -10.20
C GLU A 134 6.99 -1.87 -11.38
N LYS A 135 7.53 -3.00 -11.87
CA LYS A 135 7.02 -3.68 -13.06
C LYS A 135 5.70 -4.38 -12.76
N GLU A 136 5.64 -5.07 -11.62
CA GLU A 136 4.45 -5.81 -11.19
C GLU A 136 3.53 -4.97 -10.28
N ASP A 137 3.89 -3.72 -10.01
CA ASP A 137 3.20 -2.81 -9.09
C ASP A 137 2.90 -3.43 -7.72
N CYS A 138 3.93 -4.02 -7.11
CA CYS A 138 3.81 -4.81 -5.88
C CYS A 138 4.67 -4.25 -4.75
N LEU A 139 4.04 -3.93 -3.61
CA LEU A 139 4.75 -3.64 -2.35
C LEU A 139 4.90 -4.91 -1.51
N TYR A 140 6.14 -5.35 -1.31
CA TYR A 140 6.52 -6.39 -0.37
C TYR A 140 6.91 -5.75 0.97
N ALA A 141 6.07 -5.91 1.99
CA ALA A 141 6.28 -5.48 3.36
C ALA A 141 6.87 -6.63 4.18
N ASN A 142 8.19 -6.62 4.37
CA ASN A 142 8.94 -7.74 4.92
C ASN A 142 9.00 -7.73 6.45
N TYR A 143 9.16 -6.56 7.08
CA TYR A 143 9.23 -6.47 8.53
C TYR A 143 8.74 -5.12 9.04
N LEU A 144 7.83 -5.13 10.02
CA LEU A 144 7.21 -3.94 10.58
C LEU A 144 7.62 -3.75 12.03
N TRP A 145 8.09 -2.54 12.36
CA TRP A 145 8.21 -2.07 13.72
C TRP A 145 7.20 -0.96 13.98
N LEU A 146 6.57 -1.03 15.15
CA LEU A 146 5.64 -0.04 15.70
C LEU A 146 6.19 0.60 17.00
N ASP A 147 7.29 0.07 17.52
CA ASP A 147 8.00 0.51 18.72
C ASP A 147 9.39 1.03 18.33
N HIS A 148 9.73 2.24 18.80
CA HIS A 148 10.96 2.92 18.41
C HIS A 148 12.22 2.23 18.95
N ASN A 149 12.20 1.84 20.23
CA ASN A 149 13.37 1.24 20.89
C ASN A 149 13.72 -0.12 20.28
N ARG A 150 12.69 -0.93 20.00
CA ARG A 150 12.86 -2.23 19.35
C ARG A 150 13.37 -2.05 17.92
N TYR A 151 12.82 -1.07 17.20
CA TYR A 151 13.27 -0.73 15.87
C TYR A 151 14.77 -0.43 15.83
N GLU A 152 15.27 0.50 16.65
CA GLU A 152 16.68 0.92 16.58
C GLU A 152 17.62 -0.27 16.78
N ARG A 153 17.36 -1.07 17.82
CA ARG A 153 18.17 -2.25 18.15
C ARG A 153 18.13 -3.34 17.08
N GLU A 154 16.98 -3.59 16.46
CA GLU A 154 16.81 -4.66 15.48
C GLU A 154 17.28 -4.23 14.08
N ALA A 155 16.93 -3.01 13.65
CA ALA A 155 17.29 -2.47 12.35
C ALA A 155 18.80 -2.23 12.22
N GLU A 156 19.49 -1.79 13.27
CA GLU A 156 20.96 -1.67 13.29
C GLU A 156 21.68 -2.98 12.95
N ARG A 157 21.04 -4.12 13.21
CA ARG A 157 21.56 -5.47 12.93
C ARG A 157 21.12 -6.01 11.58
N GLY A 158 20.37 -5.23 10.81
CA GLY A 158 19.85 -5.60 9.50
C GLY A 158 18.67 -6.56 9.51
N LYS A 159 18.00 -6.72 10.66
CA LYS A 159 16.79 -7.56 10.76
C LYS A 159 15.72 -7.03 9.81
N GLY A 160 15.12 -7.91 9.01
CA GLY A 160 14.14 -7.54 7.98
C GLY A 160 14.73 -6.84 6.74
N ILE A 161 16.01 -6.43 6.75
CA ILE A 161 16.68 -5.73 5.65
C ILE A 161 17.44 -6.72 4.74
N TYR A 162 18.12 -7.71 5.32
CA TYR A 162 18.98 -8.65 4.57
C TYR A 162 18.30 -9.96 4.17
N GLU A 163 17.24 -10.34 4.88
CA GLU A 163 16.59 -11.64 4.74
C GLU A 163 15.08 -11.46 4.61
N GLU A 164 14.49 -12.28 3.76
CA GLU A 164 13.03 -12.43 3.67
C GLU A 164 12.55 -13.22 4.90
N ASP A 165 11.56 -12.68 5.61
CA ASP A 165 11.10 -13.28 6.87
C ASP A 165 10.23 -14.53 6.65
N SER A 166 9.50 -14.62 5.52
CA SER A 166 8.66 -15.76 5.16
C SER A 166 8.01 -15.66 3.77
N GLU A 167 7.20 -16.66 3.40
CA GLU A 167 6.18 -16.52 2.35
C GLU A 167 5.28 -15.30 2.60
N PHE A 168 4.92 -14.61 1.52
CA PHE A 168 4.12 -13.39 1.55
C PHE A 168 2.62 -13.67 1.39
N ILE A 169 1.81 -12.91 2.12
CA ILE A 169 0.34 -12.98 2.12
C ILE A 169 -0.21 -11.72 1.44
N ASP A 170 -1.14 -11.89 0.50
CA ASP A 170 -1.83 -10.76 -0.15
C ASP A 170 -2.91 -10.16 0.75
N ILE A 171 -2.76 -8.88 1.07
CA ILE A 171 -3.69 -8.09 1.87
C ILE A 171 -4.29 -6.90 1.11
N THR A 172 -4.16 -6.87 -0.23
CA THR A 172 -4.61 -5.77 -1.08
C THR A 172 -6.07 -5.40 -0.82
N LYS A 173 -6.93 -6.42 -0.70
CA LYS A 173 -8.36 -6.26 -0.39
C LYS A 173 -8.61 -5.60 0.97
N GLN A 174 -7.80 -5.93 1.97
CA GLN A 174 -7.89 -5.34 3.31
C GLN A 174 -7.48 -3.85 3.28
N LEU A 175 -6.48 -3.49 2.47
CA LEU A 175 -6.08 -2.09 2.29
C LEU A 175 -7.10 -1.27 1.50
N ALA A 176 -7.79 -1.88 0.54
CA ALA A 176 -8.86 -1.26 -0.23
C ALA A 176 -10.17 -1.08 0.58
N GLY A 177 -10.24 -1.59 1.81
CA GLY A 177 -11.46 -1.59 2.62
C GLY A 177 -12.53 -2.59 2.14
N VAL A 178 -12.13 -3.53 1.28
CA VAL A 178 -12.99 -4.56 0.66
C VAL A 178 -12.66 -5.91 1.29
N GLY A 179 -12.90 -6.04 2.59
CA GLY A 179 -12.66 -7.29 3.30
C GLY A 179 -12.72 -7.09 4.80
N ARG A 180 -13.86 -7.45 5.40
CA ARG A 180 -13.93 -7.89 6.79
C ARG A 180 -13.91 -9.41 6.79
#